data_AF-A0A3B0W091-F1
#
_entry.id   AF-A0A3B0W091-F1
#
_cell.length_a   1.000
_cell.length_b   1.000
_cell.length_c   1.000
_cell.angle_alpha   90.00
_cell.angle_beta   90.00
_cell.angle_gamma   90.00
#
_symmetry.space_group_name_H-M   'P 1'
#
loop_
_entity.id
_entity.type
_entity.pdbx_description
1 polymer ?
#
loop_
_entity_poly.entity_id
_entity_poly.type
_entity_poly.pdbx_seq_one_letter_code
_entity_poly.pdbx_strand_id
1 'polypeptide(L)'
;MSGEKCPTIIGLKLDRQSILAVKRIEENTAGLKFAENVLAFGVVANMLIKGNVPSAAFNIYQTDWEVFAEGLSSVSIIQRNMIAIEALLQAQRHQGDAKQKKIWEAVKNGCAI
;
A
#
# COMPACT_ATOMS: atom_id res chain seq x y z
N MET A 1 1.71 21.72 -8.07
CA MET A 1 1.02 20.54 -8.64
C MET A 1 -0.07 20.19 -7.66
N SER A 2 -1.31 20.10 -8.13
CA SER A 2 -2.53 20.15 -7.32
C SER A 2 -2.63 18.96 -6.37
N GLY A 3 -2.91 19.22 -5.09
CA GLY A 3 -3.14 18.21 -4.06
C GLY A 3 -4.44 17.45 -4.30
N GLU A 4 -4.37 16.43 -5.16
CA GLU A 4 -5.50 15.54 -5.39
C GLU A 4 -5.56 14.51 -4.26
N LYS A 5 -6.62 14.66 -3.45
CA LYS A 5 -7.01 13.72 -2.40
C LYS A 5 -7.00 12.29 -2.97
N CYS A 6 -6.36 11.41 -2.23
CA CYS A 6 -6.27 9.99 -2.55
C CYS A 6 -7.64 9.32 -2.69
N PRO A 7 -7.78 8.19 -3.38
CA PRO A 7 -9.07 7.57 -3.51
C PRO A 7 -9.54 6.95 -2.19
N THR A 8 -10.77 7.27 -1.77
CA THR A 8 -11.46 6.41 -0.80
C THR A 8 -11.80 5.08 -1.49
N ILE A 9 -11.48 3.97 -0.84
CA ILE A 9 -11.75 2.62 -1.34
C ILE A 9 -12.56 1.88 -0.29
N ILE A 10 -13.77 1.44 -0.63
CA ILE A 10 -14.68 0.77 0.30
C ILE A 10 -14.78 -0.72 -0.07
N GLY A 11 -14.64 -1.58 0.93
CA GLY A 11 -14.73 -3.03 0.78
C GLY A 11 -13.71 -3.58 -0.21
N LEU A 12 -12.45 -3.16 -0.07
CA LEU A 12 -11.32 -3.77 -0.75
C LEU A 12 -11.03 -5.14 -0.15
N LYS A 13 -10.86 -6.14 -1.02
CA LYS A 13 -10.38 -7.46 -0.64
C LYS A 13 -9.09 -7.73 -1.39
N LEU A 14 -7.99 -7.88 -0.66
CA LEU A 14 -6.72 -8.24 -1.28
C LEU A 14 -6.73 -9.74 -1.58
N ASP A 15 -6.29 -10.07 -2.77
CA ASP A 15 -6.01 -11.46 -3.12
C ASP A 15 -4.64 -11.89 -2.58
N ARG A 16 -4.32 -13.17 -2.80
CA ARG A 16 -3.03 -13.74 -2.37
C ARG A 16 -1.84 -13.02 -3.00
N GLN A 17 -1.95 -12.55 -4.25
CA GLN A 17 -0.84 -11.91 -4.96
C GLN A 17 -0.52 -10.53 -4.39
N SER A 18 -1.57 -9.75 -4.10
CA SER A 18 -1.46 -8.47 -3.45
C SER A 18 -0.89 -8.58 -2.04
N ILE A 19 -1.30 -9.59 -1.27
CA ILE A 19 -0.75 -9.87 0.06
C ILE A 19 0.75 -10.18 -0.02
N LEU A 20 1.16 -11.02 -0.97
CA LEU A 20 2.57 -11.33 -1.18
C LEU A 20 3.37 -10.11 -1.65
N ALA A 21 2.75 -9.22 -2.43
CA ALA A 21 3.40 -7.98 -2.86
C ALA A 21 3.66 -7.03 -1.68
N VAL A 22 2.71 -6.90 -0.76
CA VAL A 22 2.93 -6.10 0.45
C VAL A 22 4.06 -6.67 1.29
N LYS A 23 4.12 -8.00 1.47
CA LYS A 23 5.24 -8.65 2.19
C LYS A 23 6.58 -8.40 1.52
N ARG A 24 6.67 -8.49 0.18
CA ARG A 24 7.90 -8.17 -0.55
C ARG A 24 8.31 -6.72 -0.37
N ILE A 25 7.34 -5.80 -0.38
CA ILE A 25 7.62 -4.38 -0.13
C ILE A 25 8.22 -4.25 1.26
N GLU A 26 7.58 -4.79 2.29
CA GLU A 26 8.03 -4.77 3.68
C GLU A 26 9.44 -5.33 3.86
N GLU A 27 9.72 -6.54 3.34
CA GLU A 27 11.03 -7.19 3.44
C GLU A 27 12.15 -6.35 2.79
N ASN A 28 11.88 -5.74 1.63
CA ASN A 28 12.86 -4.93 0.91
C ASN A 28 13.02 -3.51 1.46
N THR A 29 12.13 -3.10 2.35
CA THR A 29 12.11 -1.76 2.95
C THR A 29 12.46 -1.79 4.44
N ALA A 30 12.68 -2.99 5.02
CA ALA A 30 13.06 -3.27 6.40
C ALA A 30 14.43 -2.70 6.83
N GLY A 31 14.58 -1.37 6.75
CA GLY A 31 15.50 -0.62 7.60
C GLY A 31 14.81 -0.28 8.92
N LEU A 32 15.60 -0.12 10.01
CA LEU A 32 15.14 0.18 11.37
C LEU A 32 14.03 1.25 11.46
N LYS A 33 14.02 2.25 10.57
CA LYS A 33 13.01 3.33 10.54
C LYS A 33 11.70 2.98 9.80
N PHE A 34 11.74 2.06 8.85
CA PHE A 34 10.54 1.65 8.11
C PHE A 34 9.73 0.62 8.91
N ALA A 35 10.36 -0.22 9.72
CA ALA A 35 9.64 -1.14 10.61
C ALA A 35 8.73 -0.40 11.62
N GLU A 36 9.15 0.76 12.12
CA GLU A 36 8.34 1.59 13.02
C GLU A 36 7.22 2.33 12.28
N ASN A 37 7.44 2.74 11.02
CA ASN A 37 6.48 3.48 10.21
C ASN A 37 5.64 2.62 9.24
N VAL A 38 5.91 1.31 9.06
CA VAL A 38 5.06 0.38 8.27
C VAL A 38 3.73 0.11 8.95
N LEU A 39 3.63 0.42 10.25
CA LEU A 39 2.36 0.60 10.94
C LEU A 39 1.45 1.61 10.22
N ALA A 40 2.00 2.44 9.32
CA ALA A 40 1.27 3.33 8.45
C ALA A 40 0.45 2.66 7.34
N PHE A 41 0.76 1.42 6.99
CA PHE A 41 -0.21 0.53 6.33
C PHE A 41 -1.26 0.07 7.36
N GLY A 42 -1.82 0.98 8.18
CA GLY A 42 -2.49 0.67 9.45
C GLY A 42 -3.66 -0.33 9.38
N VAL A 43 -4.22 -0.55 8.19
CA VAL A 43 -5.22 -1.59 7.94
C VAL A 43 -4.59 -2.91 7.47
N VAL A 44 -3.51 -2.87 6.69
CA VAL A 44 -2.83 -4.05 6.13
C VAL A 44 -1.82 -4.65 7.11
N ALA A 45 -1.06 -3.84 7.85
CA ALA A 45 -0.08 -4.30 8.83
C ALA A 45 -0.74 -5.09 9.98
N ASN A 46 -1.86 -4.61 10.51
CA ASN A 46 -2.61 -5.32 11.56
C ASN A 46 -3.19 -6.66 11.06
N MET A 47 -3.45 -6.79 9.76
CA MET A 47 -3.90 -8.03 9.10
C MET A 47 -2.76 -9.01 8.79
N LEU A 48 -1.55 -8.51 8.50
CA LEU A 48 -0.37 -9.32 8.19
C LEU A 48 0.34 -9.85 9.44
N ILE A 49 0.37 -9.08 10.53
CA ILE A 49 1.00 -9.43 11.81
C ILE A 49 0.28 -10.61 12.49
N LYS A 50 -1.03 -10.79 12.28
CA LYS A 50 -1.82 -11.85 12.96
C LYS A 50 -1.92 -13.18 12.20
N GLY A 51 -1.24 -13.35 11.06
CA GLY A 51 -1.15 -14.65 10.34
C GLY A 51 -2.46 -15.17 9.72
N ASN A 52 -3.60 -14.57 10.05
CA ASN A 52 -4.91 -14.86 9.50
C ASN A 52 -5.34 -13.68 8.63
N VAL A 53 -5.08 -13.77 7.32
CA VAL A 53 -5.68 -12.89 6.32
C VAL A 53 -7.20 -13.05 6.44
N PRO A 54 -7.94 -12.08 7.00
CA PRO A 54 -9.37 -12.25 7.07
C PRO A 54 -9.89 -12.15 5.64
N SER A 55 -10.85 -13.00 5.28
CA SER A 55 -11.67 -12.84 4.07
C SER A 55 -12.48 -11.52 4.06
N ALA A 56 -12.34 -10.70 5.10
CA ALA A 56 -13.06 -9.46 5.33
C ALA A 56 -12.54 -8.34 4.42
N ALA A 57 -13.48 -7.71 3.73
CA ALA A 57 -13.21 -6.53 2.95
C ALA A 57 -12.94 -5.35 3.89
N PHE A 58 -12.04 -4.43 3.50
CA PHE A 58 -11.66 -3.29 4.32
C PHE A 58 -11.76 -1.96 3.57
N ASN A 59 -11.79 -0.88 4.33
CA ASN A 59 -11.94 0.47 3.79
C ASN A 59 -10.63 1.24 3.95
N ILE A 60 -10.35 2.11 2.98
CA ILE A 60 -9.21 3.02 2.98
C ILE A 60 -9.76 4.43 2.77
N TYR A 61 -9.41 5.34 3.69
CA TYR A 61 -9.80 6.74 3.72
C TYR A 61 -8.58 7.66 3.61
N GLN A 62 -8.80 8.97 3.60
CA GLN A 62 -7.71 9.96 3.48
C GLN A 62 -6.65 9.81 4.57
N THR A 63 -7.06 9.60 5.80
CA THR A 63 -6.16 9.46 6.95
C THR A 63 -5.19 8.28 6.78
N ASP A 64 -5.64 7.20 6.15
CA ASP A 64 -4.76 6.05 5.85
C ASP A 64 -3.69 6.43 4.81
N TRP A 65 -4.06 7.28 3.85
CA TRP A 65 -3.14 7.76 2.81
C TRP A 65 -2.15 8.80 3.31
N GLU A 66 -2.57 9.69 4.21
CA GLU A 66 -1.69 10.67 4.86
C GLU A 66 -0.59 9.96 5.64
N VAL A 67 -0.98 8.94 6.40
CA VAL A 67 -0.08 8.10 7.18
C VAL A 67 0.84 7.30 6.23
N PHE A 68 0.33 6.73 5.13
CA PHE A 68 1.16 6.09 4.11
C PHE A 68 2.18 7.07 3.48
N ALA A 69 1.78 8.28 3.15
CA ALA A 69 2.65 9.30 2.56
C ALA A 69 3.75 9.74 3.53
N GLU A 70 3.44 9.88 4.83
CA GLU A 70 4.43 10.12 5.88
C GLU A 70 5.46 8.99 5.93
N GLY A 71 5.01 7.73 5.95
CA GLY A 71 5.89 6.56 5.90
C GLY A 71 6.78 6.55 4.64
N LEU A 72 6.20 6.85 3.47
CA LEU A 72 6.91 6.91 2.20
C LEU A 72 7.92 8.07 2.15
N SER A 73 7.65 9.17 2.86
CA SER A 73 8.56 10.31 2.97
C SER A 73 9.88 9.95 3.68
N SER A 74 9.84 8.93 4.56
CA SER A 74 10.97 8.50 5.38
C SER A 74 11.91 7.50 4.69
N VAL A 75 11.54 6.95 3.53
CA VAL A 75 12.35 5.97 2.78
C VAL A 75 13.20 6.62 1.68
N SER A 76 14.29 5.94 1.29
CA SER A 76 15.17 6.41 0.22
C SER A 76 14.46 6.44 -1.15
N ILE A 77 14.96 7.24 -2.09
CA ILE A 77 14.42 7.32 -3.47
C ILE A 77 14.43 5.93 -4.14
N ILE A 78 15.46 5.13 -3.89
CA ILE A 78 15.58 3.77 -4.42
C ILE A 78 14.43 2.90 -3.92
N GLN A 79 14.13 2.95 -2.62
CA GLN A 79 13.02 2.20 -2.02
C GLN A 79 11.65 2.67 -2.54
N ARG A 80 11.44 3.98 -2.70
CA ARG A 80 10.21 4.52 -3.32
C ARG A 80 10.02 4.00 -4.74
N ASN A 81 11.10 3.96 -5.52
CA ASN A 81 11.07 3.41 -6.88
C ASN A 81 10.72 1.91 -6.87
N MET A 82 11.25 1.13 -5.93
CA MET A 82 10.89 -0.29 -5.79
C MET A 82 9.41 -0.47 -5.45
N ILE A 83 8.89 0.30 -4.51
CA ILE A 83 7.46 0.31 -4.14
C ILE A 83 6.60 0.64 -5.37
N ALA A 84 6.98 1.69 -6.13
CA ALA A 84 6.26 2.10 -7.32
C ALA A 84 6.27 1.02 -8.42
N ILE A 85 7.39 0.32 -8.61
CA ILE A 85 7.49 -0.79 -9.57
C ILE A 85 6.58 -1.95 -9.17
N GLU A 86 6.65 -2.40 -7.91
CA GLU A 86 5.77 -3.47 -7.41
C GLU A 86 4.29 -3.07 -7.54
N ALA A 87 3.95 -1.84 -7.18
CA ALA A 87 2.60 -1.32 -7.30
C ALA A 87 2.11 -1.25 -8.76
N LEU A 88 2.97 -0.83 -9.69
CA LEU A 88 2.67 -0.87 -11.12
C LEU A 88 2.38 -2.30 -11.60
N LEU A 89 3.21 -3.28 -11.22
CA LEU A 89 3.03 -4.67 -11.58
C LEU A 89 1.70 -5.23 -11.05
N GLN A 90 1.34 -4.87 -9.82
CA GLN A 90 0.07 -5.31 -9.24
C GLN A 90 -1.14 -4.63 -9.90
N ALA A 91 -1.06 -3.35 -10.26
CA ALA A 91 -2.11 -2.68 -11.03
C ALA A 91 -2.33 -3.33 -12.40
N GLN A 92 -1.24 -3.79 -13.05
CA GLN A 92 -1.32 -4.54 -14.32
C GLN A 92 -1.90 -5.95 -14.16
N ARG A 93 -1.58 -6.65 -13.06
CA ARG A 93 -2.13 -7.98 -12.79
C ARG A 93 -3.62 -7.95 -12.47
N HIS A 94 -4.09 -6.86 -11.85
CA HIS A 94 -5.46 -6.70 -11.39
C HIS A 94 -6.35 -5.91 -12.36
N GLN A 95 -6.09 -5.94 -13.67
CA GLN A 95 -6.94 -5.21 -14.64
C GLN A 95 -8.43 -5.61 -14.59
N GLY A 96 -8.72 -6.85 -14.20
CA GLY A 96 -10.09 -7.35 -13.99
C GLY A 96 -10.69 -7.05 -12.60
N ASP A 97 -9.91 -6.53 -11.65
CA ASP A 97 -10.35 -6.17 -10.31
C ASP A 97 -10.14 -4.66 -10.09
N ALA A 98 -11.20 -3.90 -10.33
CA ALA A 98 -11.15 -2.45 -10.26
C ALA A 98 -10.69 -1.92 -8.90
N LYS A 99 -11.02 -2.60 -7.79
CA LYS A 99 -10.64 -2.14 -6.45
C LYS A 99 -9.16 -2.40 -6.18
N GLN A 100 -8.67 -3.58 -6.55
CA GLN A 100 -7.24 -3.89 -6.41
C GLN A 100 -6.39 -3.04 -7.34
N LYS A 101 -6.80 -2.85 -8.60
CA LYS A 101 -6.12 -1.91 -9.50
C LYS A 101 -6.04 -0.50 -8.89
N LYS A 102 -7.15 0.00 -8.36
CA LYS A 102 -7.22 1.36 -7.80
C LYS A 102 -6.31 1.59 -6.61
N ILE A 103 -6.22 0.63 -5.66
CA ILE A 103 -5.25 0.76 -4.55
C ILE A 103 -3.82 0.75 -5.08
N TRP A 104 -3.49 -0.13 -6.03
CA TRP A 104 -2.14 -0.24 -6.53
C TRP A 104 -1.71 0.98 -7.37
N GLU A 105 -2.63 1.59 -8.11
CA GLU A 105 -2.38 2.87 -8.78
C GLU A 105 -2.13 4.01 -7.76
N ALA A 106 -2.89 4.04 -6.66
CA ALA A 106 -2.70 5.02 -5.60
C ALA A 106 -1.34 4.85 -4.90
N VAL A 107 -0.96 3.60 -4.56
CA VAL A 107 0.36 3.28 -3.99
C VAL A 107 1.48 3.66 -4.95
N LYS A 108 1.36 3.35 -6.24
CA LYS A 108 2.36 3.68 -7.27
C LYS A 108 2.62 5.19 -7.33
N ASN A 109 1.57 5.98 -7.24
CA ASN A 109 1.66 7.44 -7.32
C ASN A 109 2.11 8.08 -6.01
N GLY A 110 2.36 7.29 -4.95
CA GLY A 110 2.74 7.80 -3.64
C GLY A 110 1.65 8.63 -2.96
N CYS A 111 0.48 8.73 -3.59
CA CYS A 111 -0.65 9.53 -3.16
C CYS A 111 -0.24 10.97 -2.79
N ALA A 112 0.00 11.77 -3.84
CA ALA A 112 0.36 13.20 -3.85
C ALA A 112 0.92 13.75 -2.53
N ILE A 113 2.25 13.62 -2.38
CA ILE A 113 3.04 14.60 -1.62
C ILE A 113 3.00 15.93 -2.38
#